data_AF-A0A804KUG3-F1
#
_entry.id   AF-A0A804KUG3-F1
#
_cell.length_a   1.000
_cell.length_b   1.000
_cell.length_c   1.000
_cell.angle_alpha   90.00
_cell.angle_beta   90.00
_cell.angle_gamma   90.00
#
_symmetry.space_group_name_H-M   'P 1'
#
loop_
_entity.id
_entity.type
_entity.pdbx_description
1 polymer ?
#
loop_
_entity_poly.entity_id
_entity_poly.type
_entity_poly.pdbx_seq_one_letter_code
_entity_poly.pdbx_strand_id
1 'polypeptide(L)' 'MSSLGASGGWLLELGKFAAYLTVPAAVTFAIATDSKTTLYKLMGFRSYVVYPPEGPRPPSLEELREMAPEIRQKSNSQ' A
#
# COMPACT_ATOMS: atom_id res chain seq x y z
N MET A 1 10.80 -11.43 -44.58
CA MET A 1 10.06 -10.50 -43.69
C MET A 1 10.42 -9.10 -44.15
N SER A 2 9.47 -8.40 -44.78
CA SER A 2 9.74 -7.17 -45.52
C SER A 2 10.15 -6.03 -44.59
N SER A 3 11.33 -5.48 -44.87
CA SER A 3 11.86 -4.21 -44.35
C SER A 3 11.05 -3.05 -44.92
N LEU A 4 9.83 -2.82 -44.40
CA LEU A 4 9.08 -1.60 -44.65
C LEU A 4 9.48 -0.55 -43.61
N GLY A 5 10.35 0.38 -44.01
CA GLY A 5 10.32 1.73 -43.46
C GLY A 5 11.55 2.21 -42.69
N ALA A 6 12.73 2.21 -43.32
CA ALA A 6 13.88 3.00 -42.85
C ALA A 6 13.58 4.53 -42.77
N SER A 7 12.44 5.03 -43.28
CA SER A 7 12.05 6.45 -43.24
C SER A 7 10.86 6.79 -42.32
N GLY A 8 10.05 5.81 -41.90
CA GLY A 8 8.90 6.01 -40.99
C GLY A 8 9.03 5.33 -39.63
N GLY A 9 9.86 4.28 -39.53
CA GLY A 9 10.11 3.57 -38.28
C GLY A 9 10.92 4.39 -37.28
N TRP A 10 11.85 5.24 -37.73
CA TRP A 10 12.72 6.03 -36.87
C TRP A 10 11.96 6.94 -35.89
N LEU A 11 10.87 7.60 -36.32
CA LEU A 11 10.07 8.44 -35.43
C LEU A 11 9.31 7.62 -34.40
N LEU A 12 8.80 6.45 -34.79
CA LEU A 12 8.12 5.53 -33.89
C LEU A 12 9.08 4.93 -32.88
N GLU A 13 10.28 4.55 -33.30
CA GLU A 13 11.32 4.03 -32.42
C GLU A 13 11.85 5.10 -31.46
N LEU A 14 12.06 6.34 -31.93
CA LEU A 14 12.42 7.47 -31.08
C LEU A 14 11.30 7.81 -30.09
N GLY A 15 10.04 7.74 -30.54
CA GLY A 15 8.87 7.92 -29.68
C GLY A 15 8.76 6.86 -28.59
N LYS A 16 8.99 5.59 -28.92
CA LYS A 16 9.07 4.49 -27.93
C LYS A 16 10.21 4.73 -26.95
N PHE A 17 11.40 5.07 -27.45
CA PHE A 17 12.57 5.35 -26.62
C PHE A 17 12.32 6.52 -25.66
N ALA A 18 11.77 7.62 -26.18
CA ALA A 18 11.39 8.78 -25.38
C ALA A 18 10.33 8.41 -24.34
N ALA A 19 9.31 7.63 -24.69
CA ALA A 19 8.29 7.18 -23.74
C ALA A 19 8.90 6.29 -22.63
N TYR A 20 9.77 5.34 -22.99
CA TYR A 20 10.44 4.47 -22.03
C TYR A 20 11.34 5.23 -21.05
N LEU A 21 11.93 6.35 -21.48
CA LEU A 21 12.74 7.21 -20.61
C LEU A 21 11.89 8.17 -19.78
N THR A 22 10.96 8.87 -20.44
CA THR A 22 10.21 9.97 -19.83
C THR A 22 9.17 9.49 -18.85
N VAL A 23 8.48 8.37 -19.12
CA VAL A 23 7.42 7.86 -18.22
C VAL A 23 7.98 7.48 -16.84
N PRO A 24 9.01 6.63 -16.71
CA PRO A 24 9.59 6.31 -15.39
C PRO A 24 10.24 7.53 -14.72
N ALA A 25 10.91 8.40 -15.48
CA ALA A 25 11.53 9.61 -14.94
C ALA A 25 10.49 10.58 -14.37
N ALA A 26 9.39 10.81 -15.09
CA ALA A 26 8.30 11.68 -14.64
C ALA A 26 7.59 11.12 -13.40
N VAL A 27 7.32 9.81 -13.37
CA VAL A 27 6.74 9.14 -12.19
C VAL A 27 7.66 9.29 -10.98
N THR A 28 8.96 9.05 -11.16
CA THR A 28 9.96 9.19 -10.09
C THR A 28 10.02 10.63 -9.59
N PHE A 29 10.03 11.61 -10.50
CA PHE A 29 10.07 13.02 -10.16
C PHE A 29 8.81 13.47 -9.39
N ALA A 30 7.63 13.06 -9.83
CA ALA A 30 6.37 13.38 -9.15
C ALA A 30 6.34 12.80 -7.72
N ILE A 31 6.80 11.56 -7.55
CA ILE A 31 6.91 10.93 -6.22
C ILE A 31 7.96 11.62 -5.36
N ALA A 32 9.12 11.99 -5.92
CA ALA A 32 10.21 12.61 -5.16
C ALA A 32 9.87 14.04 -4.70
N THR A 33 9.10 14.78 -5.49
CA THR A 33 8.77 16.20 -5.21
C THR A 33 7.55 16.37 -4.30
N ASP A 34 6.53 15.51 -4.42
CA ASP A 34 5.33 15.55 -3.57
C ASP A 34 4.95 14.14 -3.11
N SER A 35 5.86 13.53 -2.37
CA SER A 35 5.74 12.15 -1.89
C SER A 35 4.49 11.95 -1.03
N LYS A 36 4.15 12.89 -0.14
CA LYS A 36 3.00 12.74 0.75
C LYS A 36 1.69 12.75 -0.06
N THR A 37 1.39 13.81 -0.80
CA THR A 37 0.09 13.96 -1.45
C THR A 37 -0.08 12.96 -2.60
N THR A 38 0.98 12.73 -3.37
CA THR A 38 0.94 11.85 -4.54
C THR A 38 0.88 10.38 -4.14
N LEU A 39 1.65 9.94 -3.14
CA LEU A 39 1.55 8.56 -2.65
C LEU A 39 0.22 8.31 -1.96
N TYR A 40 -0.31 9.23 -1.14
CA TYR A 40 -1.63 9.04 -0.52
C TYR A 40 -2.74 8.93 -1.58
N LYS A 41 -2.71 9.76 -2.64
CA LYS A 41 -3.65 9.64 -3.76
C LYS A 41 -3.50 8.31 -4.50
N LEU A 42 -2.27 7.86 -4.75
CA LEU A 42 -1.99 6.59 -5.42
C LEU A 42 -2.43 5.38 -4.57
N MET A 43 -2.17 5.42 -3.27
CA MET A 43 -2.65 4.44 -2.28
C MET A 43 -4.17 4.48 -2.11
N GLY A 44 -4.85 5.56 -2.48
CA GLY A 44 -6.31 5.57 -2.57
C GLY A 44 -6.87 4.68 -3.68
N PHE A 45 -6.11 4.46 -4.76
CA PHE A 45 -6.54 3.60 -5.89
C PHE A 45 -6.28 2.11 -5.66
N ARG A 46 -5.34 1.76 -4.77
CA ARG A 46 -5.05 0.38 -4.39
C ARG A 46 -5.42 0.23 -2.92
N SER A 47 -6.43 -0.58 -2.59
CA SER A 47 -6.83 -0.86 -1.21
C SER A 47 -5.63 -1.38 -0.41
N TYR A 48 -4.89 -0.48 0.23
CA TYR A 48 -3.86 -0.84 1.18
C TYR A 48 -4.59 -1.49 2.35
N VAL A 49 -4.12 -2.65 2.80
CA VAL A 49 -4.69 -3.32 3.96
C VAL A 49 -4.52 -2.38 5.16
N VAL A 50 -5.60 -1.74 5.56
CA VAL A 50 -5.65 -0.98 6.82
C VAL A 50 -5.71 -2.03 7.91
N TYR A 51 -4.64 -2.13 8.70
CA TYR A 51 -4.72 -2.94 9.90
C TYR A 51 -5.83 -2.37 10.78
N PRO A 52 -6.77 -3.22 11.24
CA PRO A 52 -7.77 -2.78 12.19
C PRO A 52 -7.08 -2.20 13.42
N PRO A 53 -7.72 -1.25 14.13
CA PRO A 53 -7.17 -0.70 15.36
C PRO A 53 -6.70 -1.84 16.27
N GLU A 54 -5.45 -1.73 16.76
CA GLU A 54 -4.90 -2.69 17.71
C GLU A 54 -5.93 -2.95 18.80
N GLY A 55 -6.29 -4.22 18.98
CA GLY A 55 -7.27 -4.61 19.99
C GLY A 55 -6.82 -4.15 21.38
N PRO A 56 -7.75 -4.05 22.35
CA PRO A 56 -7.37 -3.77 23.72
C PRO A 56 -6.28 -4.75 24.16
N ARG A 57 -5.23 -4.22 24.79
CA ARG A 57 -4.13 -5.03 25.29
C ARG A 57 -4.71 -6.15 26.15
N PRO A 58 -4.28 -7.41 25.98
CA PRO A 58 -4.77 -8.48 26.83
C PRO A 58 -4.52 -8.12 28.30
N PRO A 59 -5.43 -8.51 29.20
CA PRO A 59 -5.27 -8.23 30.62
C PRO A 59 -3.97 -8.82 31.14
N SER A 60 -3.34 -8.10 32.07
CA SER A 60 -2.10 -8.54 32.71
C SER A 60 -2.32 -9.75 33.62
N LEU A 61 -1.25 -10.45 33.97
CA LEU A 61 -1.35 -11.63 34.86
C LEU A 61 -1.90 -11.28 36.25
N GLU A 62 -1.66 -10.07 36.75
CA GLU A 62 -2.23 -9.61 38.02
C GLU A 62 -3.72 -9.34 37.88
N GLU A 63 -4.13 -8.63 36.83
CA GLU A 63 -5.53 -8.37 36.52
C GLU A 63 -6.33 -9.68 36.32
N LEU A 64 -5.72 -10.71 35.72
CA LEU A 64 -6.32 -12.04 35.58
C LEU A 64 -6.54 -12.75 36.92
N ARG A 65 -5.64 -12.55 37.89
CA ARG A 65 -5.78 -13.12 39.24
C ARG A 65 -6.87 -12.42 40.02
N GLU A 66 -7.03 -11.12 39.83
CA GLU A 66 -8.11 -10.33 40.43
C GLU A 66 -9.48 -10.64 39.81
N MET A 67 -9.54 -10.98 38.51
CA MET A 67 -10.77 -11.39 37.82
C MET A 67 -11.22 -12.83 38.13
N ALA A 68 -10.32 -13.71 38.59
CA ALA A 68 -10.60 -15.11 38.88
C ALA A 68 -11.81 -15.36 39.84
N PRO A 69 -11.96 -14.65 40.97
CA PRO A 69 -13.12 -14.84 41.85
C PRO A 69 -14.45 -14.45 41.18
N GLU A 70 -14.48 -13.38 40.39
CA GLU A 70 -15.68 -12.91 39.69
C GLU A 70 -16.12 -13.89 38.59
N ILE A 71 -15.16 -14.45 37.85
CA ILE A 71 -15.39 -15.48 36.83
C ILE A 71 -16.01 -16.73 37.47
N ARG A 72 -15.48 -17.15 38.63
CA ARG A 72 -15.98 -18.30 39.38
C ARG A 72 -17.39 -18.09 39.93
N GLN A 73 -17.71 -16.87 40.36
CA GLN A 73 -19.07 -16.55 40.81
C GLN A 73 -20.05 -16.55 39.63
N LYS A 74 -19.69 -15.95 38.50
CA LYS A 74 -20.50 -15.97 37.27
C LYS A 74 -20.77 -17.39 36.78
N SER A 75 -19.77 -18.28 36.81
CA SER A 75 -19.95 -19.67 36.35
C SER A 75 -20.84 -20.51 37.27
N ASN A 76 -20.99 -20.11 38.54
CA ASN A 76 -21.83 -20.80 39.51
C ASN A 76 -23.27 -20.24 39.53
N SER A 77 -23.50 -19.09 38.91
CA SER A 77 -24.82 -18.44 38.77
C SER A 77 -25.49 -18.68 37.42
N GLN A 78 -24.81 -19.31 36.46
CA GLN A 78 -25.37 -19.84 35.22
C GLN A 78 -25.69 -21.32 35.38
#